data_AF-A0AAJ1T2N1-F1
#
_entry.id   AF-A0AAJ1T2N1-F1
#
_cell.length_a   1.000
_cell.length_b   1.000
_cell.length_c   1.000
_cell.angle_alpha   90.00
_cell.angle_beta   90.00
_cell.angle_gamma   90.00
#
_symmetry.space_group_name_H-M   'P 1'
#
loop_
_entity.id
_entity.type
_entity.pdbx_description
1 polymer ?
#
loop_
_entity_poly.entity_id
_entity_poly.type
_entity_poly.pdbx_seq_one_letter_code
_entity_poly.pdbx_strand_id
1 'polypeptide(L)'
;MRQWHREQLIERQARSFQEGVVEYINDQWVFFDDVNDEAINLEQFFHSEVEIYRFKQWKKGILQDDAMVSVESKLFPLNDMDHLRVKKNLVLSLEMLLEEISDDSFLQLLTTINGLHFSIYDCIYCHNHLSFLNKDRIRQGTNFIILDNGELICSVQHHFLYRDKRRDRFEVTLSTGKRVIIEKLE
;
A
#
# COMPACT_ATOMS: atom_id res chain seq x y z
N MET A 1 -6.62 -13.02 15.01
CA MET A 1 -6.73 -11.55 14.95
C MET A 1 -8.07 -11.21 14.33
N ARG A 2 -8.74 -10.11 14.74
CA ARG A 2 -9.99 -9.67 14.08
C ARG A 2 -9.65 -8.90 12.81
N GLN A 3 -10.45 -9.03 11.76
CA GLN A 3 -10.26 -8.36 10.46
C GLN A 3 -9.96 -6.86 10.59
N TRP A 4 -10.74 -6.16 11.44
CA TRP A 4 -10.54 -4.74 11.77
C TRP A 4 -9.12 -4.39 12.25
N HIS A 5 -8.44 -5.29 12.97
CA HIS A 5 -7.07 -5.04 13.42
C HIS A 5 -6.06 -5.14 12.28
N ARG A 6 -6.31 -5.98 11.26
CA ARG A 6 -5.47 -6.04 10.05
C ARG A 6 -5.63 -4.76 9.23
N GLU A 7 -6.86 -4.31 9.04
CA GLU A 7 -7.18 -3.05 8.35
C GLU A 7 -6.45 -1.88 9.01
N GLN A 8 -6.51 -1.77 10.35
CA GLN A 8 -5.76 -0.74 11.06
C GLN A 8 -4.25 -0.82 10.88
N LEU A 9 -3.68 -2.03 10.85
CA LEU A 9 -2.25 -2.21 10.62
C LEU A 9 -1.87 -1.77 9.20
N ILE A 10 -2.70 -2.07 8.20
CA ILE A 10 -2.53 -1.63 6.81
C ILE A 10 -2.67 -0.11 6.69
N GLU A 11 -3.70 0.49 7.29
CA GLU A 11 -3.95 1.93 7.19
C GLU A 11 -2.81 2.77 7.79
N ARG A 12 -2.17 2.26 8.86
CA ARG A 12 -1.10 2.96 9.61
C ARG A 12 0.29 2.77 9.03
N GLN A 13 0.45 2.03 7.93
CA GLN A 13 1.77 1.86 7.34
C GLN A 13 2.33 3.20 6.85
N ALA A 14 3.65 3.34 6.93
CA ALA A 14 4.36 4.46 6.34
C ALA A 14 4.10 4.52 4.82
N ARG A 15 4.19 5.71 4.22
CA ARG A 15 3.99 5.92 2.77
C ARG A 15 2.65 5.43 2.24
N SER A 16 1.63 5.34 3.11
CA SER A 16 0.26 5.01 2.72
C SER A 16 -0.47 6.16 2.02
N PHE A 17 0.17 7.32 1.95
CA PHE A 17 -0.29 8.49 1.22
C PHE A 17 0.79 8.96 0.25
N GLN A 18 0.33 9.56 -0.84
CA GLN A 18 1.11 10.42 -1.73
C GLN A 18 0.84 11.86 -1.30
N GLU A 19 1.87 12.61 -0.92
CA GLU A 19 1.75 13.98 -0.41
C GLU A 19 2.18 14.98 -1.47
N GLY A 20 1.51 16.13 -1.50
CA GLY A 20 1.81 17.15 -2.50
C GLY A 20 0.96 18.41 -2.37
N VAL A 21 1.10 19.28 -3.36
CA VAL A 21 0.37 20.54 -3.48
C VAL A 21 -0.46 20.53 -4.75
N VAL A 22 -1.68 21.08 -4.68
CA VAL A 22 -2.52 21.29 -5.86
C VAL A 22 -2.41 22.72 -6.37
N GLU A 23 -2.21 22.89 -7.66
CA GLU A 23 -2.18 24.20 -8.33
C GLU A 23 -3.19 24.23 -9.48
N TYR A 24 -3.73 25.42 -9.74
CA TYR A 24 -4.62 25.65 -10.87
C TYR A 24 -3.88 26.36 -12.00
N ILE A 25 -3.46 25.61 -13.02
CA ILE A 25 -2.61 26.09 -14.12
C ILE A 25 -3.28 25.77 -15.45
N ASN A 26 -3.37 26.75 -16.36
CA ASN A 26 -3.95 26.59 -17.71
C ASN A 26 -5.34 25.92 -17.71
N ASP A 27 -6.22 26.36 -16.81
CA ASP A 27 -7.57 25.82 -16.61
C ASP A 27 -7.63 24.34 -16.21
N GLN A 28 -6.56 23.84 -15.57
CA GLN A 28 -6.46 22.47 -15.09
C GLN A 28 -5.91 22.42 -13.66
N TRP A 29 -6.43 21.49 -12.87
CA TRP A 29 -5.87 21.18 -11.56
C TRP A 29 -4.74 20.16 -11.70
N VAL A 30 -3.57 20.53 -11.20
CA VAL A 30 -2.37 19.70 -11.21
C VAL A 30 -1.95 19.43 -9.77
N PHE A 31 -1.73 18.16 -9.44
CA PHE A 31 -1.12 17.73 -8.20
C PHE A 31 0.38 17.56 -8.42
N PHE A 32 1.20 18.28 -7.65
CA PHE A 32 2.65 18.16 -7.63
C PHE A 32 3.07 17.30 -6.45
N ASP A 33 3.67 16.14 -6.73
CA ASP A 33 4.15 15.18 -5.73
C ASP A 33 5.45 15.67 -5.06
N ASP A 34 5.44 15.77 -3.73
CA ASP A 34 6.57 16.27 -2.94
C ASP A 34 7.82 15.34 -2.95
N VAL A 35 7.64 14.05 -3.27
CA VAL A 35 8.66 13.00 -3.20
C VAL A 35 9.28 12.72 -4.56
N ASN A 36 8.46 12.58 -5.60
CA ASN A 36 8.89 12.18 -6.94
C ASN A 36 9.09 13.38 -7.88
N ASP A 37 8.72 14.60 -7.46
CA ASP A 37 8.74 15.82 -8.29
C ASP A 37 7.92 15.63 -9.58
N GLU A 38 6.83 14.87 -9.47
CA GLU A 38 5.95 14.53 -10.58
C GLU A 38 4.73 15.46 -10.61
N ALA A 39 4.41 15.96 -11.80
CA ALA A 39 3.18 16.70 -12.06
C ALA A 39 2.10 15.74 -12.58
N ILE A 40 1.04 15.55 -11.80
CA ILE A 40 -0.04 14.61 -12.06
C ILE A 40 -1.34 15.39 -12.26
N ASN A 41 -2.11 15.05 -13.29
CA ASN A 41 -3.45 15.63 -13.42
C ASN A 41 -4.34 15.18 -12.25
N LEU A 42 -4.91 16.13 -11.52
CA LEU A 42 -5.71 15.87 -10.32
C LEU A 42 -6.91 14.94 -10.59
N GLU A 43 -7.45 14.97 -11.82
CA GLU A 43 -8.57 14.12 -12.25
C GLU A 43 -8.26 12.62 -12.12
N GLN A 44 -6.97 12.22 -12.17
CA GLN A 44 -6.56 10.84 -11.96
C GLN A 44 -6.90 10.32 -10.55
N PHE A 45 -7.07 11.22 -9.59
CA PHE A 45 -7.38 10.91 -8.20
C PHE A 45 -8.87 11.09 -7.86
N PHE A 46 -9.72 11.44 -8.81
CA PHE A 46 -11.15 11.56 -8.54
C PHE A 46 -11.72 10.25 -7.98
N HIS A 47 -12.64 10.38 -7.03
CA HIS A 47 -13.23 9.32 -6.24
C HIS A 47 -12.28 8.60 -5.27
N SER A 48 -11.02 9.05 -5.17
CA SER A 48 -10.07 8.51 -4.21
C SER A 48 -10.24 9.15 -2.83
N GLU A 49 -9.87 8.40 -1.80
CA GLU A 49 -9.73 8.94 -0.45
C GLU A 49 -8.55 9.93 -0.40
N VAL A 50 -8.81 11.11 0.13
CA VAL A 50 -7.81 12.18 0.28
C VAL A 50 -7.89 12.81 1.66
N GLU A 51 -6.81 13.43 2.09
CA GLU A 51 -6.79 14.35 3.21
C GLU A 51 -6.38 15.75 2.72
N ILE A 52 -7.20 16.76 3.04
CA ILE A 52 -6.90 18.16 2.74
C ILE A 52 -6.37 18.84 4.02
N TYR A 53 -5.29 19.61 3.91
CA TYR A 53 -4.76 20.36 5.04
C TYR A 53 -5.49 21.70 5.20
N ARG A 54 -6.32 21.82 6.24
CA ARG A 54 -7.08 23.04 6.54
C ARG A 54 -7.07 23.31 8.04
N PHE A 55 -6.96 24.58 8.42
CA PHE A 55 -6.99 24.99 9.84
C PHE A 55 -5.97 24.23 10.72
N LYS A 56 -4.78 23.99 10.17
CA LYS A 56 -3.69 23.24 10.80
C LYS A 56 -4.00 21.76 11.10
N GLN A 57 -4.95 21.18 10.39
CA GLN A 57 -5.36 19.78 10.56
C GLN A 57 -5.60 19.12 9.20
N TRP A 58 -5.28 17.83 9.12
CA TRP A 58 -5.66 17.00 7.99
C TRP A 58 -7.13 16.59 8.15
N LYS A 59 -7.91 16.81 7.10
CA LYS A 59 -9.33 16.41 7.05
C LYS A 59 -9.51 15.36 5.97
N LYS A 60 -9.84 14.14 6.40
CA LYS A 60 -10.15 13.01 5.52
C LYS A 60 -11.47 13.22 4.80
N GLY A 61 -11.48 12.94 3.50
CA GLY A 61 -12.63 13.04 2.63
C GLY A 61 -12.45 12.24 1.34
N ILE A 62 -13.37 12.42 0.40
CA ILE A 62 -13.30 11.84 -0.94
C ILE A 62 -13.16 12.98 -1.94
N LEU A 63 -12.13 12.93 -2.79
CA LEU A 63 -12.00 13.87 -3.90
C LEU A 63 -13.11 13.60 -4.92
N GLN A 64 -13.91 14.61 -5.21
CA GLN A 64 -14.98 14.59 -6.21
C GLN A 64 -14.50 15.30 -7.47
N ASP A 65 -15.33 15.23 -8.50
CA ASP A 65 -15.19 16.05 -9.69
C ASP A 65 -15.15 17.55 -9.33
N ASP A 66 -14.66 18.38 -10.26
CA ASP A 66 -14.51 19.84 -10.11
C ASP A 66 -13.60 20.27 -8.94
N ALA A 67 -12.65 19.41 -8.53
CA ALA A 67 -11.69 19.69 -7.46
C ALA A 67 -12.34 20.02 -6.10
N MET A 68 -13.44 19.32 -5.79
CA MET A 68 -14.12 19.42 -4.50
C MET A 68 -13.78 18.23 -3.62
N VAL A 69 -13.54 18.44 -2.33
CA VAL A 69 -13.35 17.37 -1.35
C VAL A 69 -14.60 17.22 -0.48
N SER A 70 -15.21 16.04 -0.50
CA SER A 70 -16.35 15.69 0.35
C SER A 70 -15.87 15.20 1.71
N VAL A 71 -16.12 15.98 2.77
CA VAL A 71 -15.80 15.64 4.16
C VAL A 71 -17.09 15.65 4.97
N GLU A 72 -17.47 14.51 5.57
CA GLU A 72 -18.70 14.37 6.37
C GLU A 72 -19.97 14.91 5.67
N SER A 73 -20.11 14.64 4.36
CA SER A 73 -21.21 15.14 3.50
C SER A 73 -21.22 16.66 3.23
N LYS A 74 -20.14 17.36 3.55
CA LYS A 74 -19.91 18.76 3.14
C LYS A 74 -18.85 18.82 2.06
N LEU A 75 -19.09 19.65 1.05
CA LEU A 75 -18.15 19.86 -0.04
C LEU A 75 -17.24 21.06 0.29
N PHE A 76 -15.94 20.84 0.14
CA PHE A 76 -14.90 21.85 0.32
C PHE A 76 -14.17 22.05 -1.00
N PRO A 77 -14.16 23.24 -1.61
CA PRO A 77 -13.34 23.49 -2.79
C PRO A 77 -11.86 23.39 -2.42
N LEU A 78 -11.08 22.82 -3.34
CA LEU A 78 -9.64 23.02 -3.36
C LEU A 78 -9.35 24.45 -3.80
N ASN A 79 -8.37 25.05 -3.15
CA ASN A 79 -7.80 26.32 -3.52
C ASN A 79 -6.41 26.07 -4.11
N ASP A 80 -5.97 27.00 -4.94
CA ASP A 80 -4.59 27.04 -5.40
C ASP A 80 -3.62 27.01 -4.20
N MET A 81 -2.57 26.20 -4.32
CA MET A 81 -1.56 25.93 -3.29
C MET A 81 -2.07 25.15 -2.05
N ASP A 82 -3.22 24.50 -2.10
CA ASP A 82 -3.64 23.62 -1.01
C ASP A 82 -2.76 22.36 -0.92
N HIS A 83 -2.37 22.00 0.31
CA HIS A 83 -1.73 20.72 0.55
C HIS A 83 -2.77 19.59 0.56
N LEU A 84 -2.49 18.56 -0.22
CA LEU A 84 -3.32 17.38 -0.38
C LEU A 84 -2.49 16.12 -0.12
N ARG A 85 -3.09 15.15 0.53
CA ARG A 85 -2.57 13.78 0.62
C ARG A 85 -3.56 12.83 -0.02
N VAL A 86 -3.13 12.08 -1.03
CA VAL A 86 -3.96 11.09 -1.70
C VAL A 86 -3.64 9.71 -1.14
N LYS A 87 -4.65 8.96 -0.69
CA LYS A 87 -4.44 7.60 -0.18
C LYS A 87 -3.96 6.70 -1.31
N LYS A 88 -2.83 6.03 -1.11
CA LYS A 88 -2.35 5.03 -2.07
C LYS A 88 -3.21 3.78 -1.99
N ASN A 89 -3.48 3.17 -3.13
CA ASN A 89 -4.10 1.85 -3.21
C ASN A 89 -3.03 0.76 -3.14
N LEU A 90 -3.35 -0.38 -2.52
CA LEU A 90 -2.49 -1.56 -2.62
C LEU A 90 -2.63 -2.20 -4.01
N VAL A 91 -1.56 -2.86 -4.45
CA VAL A 91 -1.65 -3.77 -5.59
C VAL A 91 -2.66 -4.86 -5.26
N LEU A 92 -3.71 -5.01 -6.08
CA LEU A 92 -4.81 -5.95 -5.84
C LEU A 92 -4.32 -7.38 -5.51
N SER A 93 -3.34 -7.90 -6.25
CA SER A 93 -2.76 -9.23 -5.99
C SER A 93 -2.13 -9.34 -4.59
N LEU A 94 -1.51 -8.25 -4.10
CA LEU A 94 -0.95 -8.19 -2.75
C LEU A 94 -2.08 -8.13 -1.72
N GLU A 95 -3.10 -7.30 -1.93
CA GLU A 95 -4.26 -7.20 -1.04
C GLU A 95 -4.91 -8.58 -0.84
N MET A 96 -5.22 -9.29 -1.93
CA MET A 96 -5.76 -10.66 -1.88
C MET A 96 -4.84 -11.62 -1.12
N LEU A 97 -3.52 -11.50 -1.29
CA LEU A 97 -2.56 -12.33 -0.56
C LEU A 97 -2.58 -12.01 0.94
N LEU A 98 -2.60 -10.71 1.29
CA LEU A 98 -2.68 -10.24 2.66
C LEU A 98 -4.02 -10.61 3.32
N GLU A 99 -5.09 -10.88 2.58
CA GLU A 99 -6.32 -11.43 3.16
C GLU A 99 -6.23 -12.94 3.43
N GLU A 100 -5.45 -13.67 2.62
CA GLU A 100 -5.45 -15.12 2.64
C GLU A 100 -4.45 -15.76 3.64
N ILE A 101 -3.30 -15.11 3.84
CA ILE A 101 -2.25 -15.59 4.76
C ILE A 101 -2.67 -15.48 6.23
N SER A 102 -2.12 -16.36 7.05
CA SER A 102 -2.40 -16.37 8.49
C SER A 102 -2.00 -15.04 9.17
N ASP A 103 -2.60 -14.74 10.32
CA ASP A 103 -2.26 -13.52 11.09
C ASP A 103 -0.78 -13.47 11.49
N ASP A 104 -0.22 -14.62 11.88
CA ASP A 104 1.21 -14.73 12.22
C ASP A 104 2.07 -14.38 11.01
N SER A 105 1.77 -14.96 9.84
CA SER A 105 2.53 -14.77 8.61
C SER A 105 2.43 -13.32 8.11
N PHE A 106 1.25 -12.72 8.26
CA PHE A 106 1.02 -11.31 7.97
C PHE A 106 1.84 -10.37 8.85
N LEU A 107 1.81 -10.60 10.17
CA LEU A 107 2.60 -9.81 11.11
C LEU A 107 4.10 -9.99 10.85
N GLN A 108 4.55 -11.21 10.54
CA GLN A 108 5.94 -11.47 10.19
C GLN A 108 6.35 -10.71 8.94
N LEU A 109 5.53 -10.73 7.89
CA LEU A 109 5.80 -9.98 6.66
C LEU A 109 5.90 -8.48 6.95
N LEU A 110 4.87 -7.89 7.58
CA LEU A 110 4.85 -6.46 7.88
C LEU A 110 6.02 -6.04 8.76
N THR A 111 6.26 -6.75 9.85
CA THR A 111 7.35 -6.40 10.78
C THR A 111 8.70 -6.47 10.09
N THR A 112 8.89 -7.45 9.19
CA THR A 112 10.14 -7.63 8.46
C THR A 112 10.39 -6.49 7.48
N ILE A 113 9.42 -6.21 6.60
CA ILE A 113 9.61 -5.18 5.58
C ILE A 113 9.72 -3.80 6.23
N ASN A 114 8.94 -3.53 7.29
CA ASN A 114 9.01 -2.28 8.05
C ASN A 114 10.38 -2.12 8.74
N GLY A 115 10.93 -3.20 9.31
CA GLY A 115 12.28 -3.21 9.87
C GLY A 115 13.39 -3.01 8.83
N LEU A 116 13.06 -3.17 7.54
CA LEU A 116 13.95 -2.88 6.41
C LEU A 116 13.63 -1.53 5.75
N HIS A 117 12.80 -0.70 6.37
CA HIS A 117 12.34 0.60 5.86
C HIS A 117 11.48 0.53 4.59
N PHE A 118 10.80 -0.59 4.37
CA PHE A 118 9.77 -0.76 3.36
C PHE A 118 8.36 -0.74 3.97
N SER A 119 7.36 -0.52 3.14
CA SER A 119 5.93 -0.53 3.44
C SER A 119 5.24 -1.40 2.39
N ILE A 120 4.07 -1.97 2.70
CA ILE A 120 3.25 -2.66 1.69
C ILE A 120 2.80 -1.73 0.55
N TYR A 121 2.76 -0.42 0.78
CA TYR A 121 2.45 0.58 -0.25
C TYR A 121 3.64 0.87 -1.19
N ASP A 122 4.81 0.30 -0.89
CA ASP A 122 5.97 0.33 -1.80
C ASP A 122 5.87 -0.79 -2.85
N CYS A 123 4.82 -1.61 -2.83
CA CYS A 123 4.64 -2.73 -3.75
C CYS A 123 4.38 -2.24 -5.17
N ILE A 124 5.31 -2.53 -6.07
CA ILE A 124 5.19 -2.25 -7.51
C ILE A 124 4.76 -3.49 -8.30
N TYR A 125 4.93 -4.69 -7.74
CA TYR A 125 4.54 -5.94 -8.38
C TYR A 125 4.26 -7.04 -7.36
N CYS A 126 3.16 -7.77 -7.56
CA CYS A 126 2.86 -8.97 -6.80
C CYS A 126 2.31 -10.08 -7.69
N HIS A 127 3.01 -11.21 -7.75
CA HIS A 127 2.50 -12.48 -8.26
C HIS A 127 2.00 -13.35 -7.10
N ASN A 128 0.69 -13.33 -6.89
CA ASN A 128 0.02 -14.19 -5.92
C ASN A 128 -0.32 -15.53 -6.58
N HIS A 129 0.60 -16.49 -6.53
CA HIS A 129 0.37 -17.85 -7.03
C HIS A 129 -0.72 -18.59 -6.25
N LEU A 130 -0.84 -18.31 -4.94
CA LEU A 130 -1.78 -18.97 -4.04
C LEU A 130 -3.24 -18.82 -4.49
N SER A 131 -3.60 -17.66 -5.07
CA SER A 131 -4.96 -17.37 -5.53
C SER A 131 -5.43 -18.27 -6.70
N PHE A 132 -4.50 -18.87 -7.45
CA PHE A 132 -4.80 -19.77 -8.56
C PHE A 132 -5.02 -21.22 -8.14
N LEU A 133 -4.74 -21.56 -6.87
CA LEU A 133 -4.76 -22.95 -6.40
C LEU A 133 -6.11 -23.32 -5.76
N ASN A 134 -6.60 -24.50 -6.10
CA ASN A 134 -7.84 -25.03 -5.53
C ASN A 134 -7.68 -25.29 -4.01
N LYS A 135 -8.63 -24.79 -3.22
CA LYS A 135 -8.67 -24.92 -1.75
C LYS A 135 -8.84 -26.36 -1.26
N ASP A 136 -9.40 -27.25 -2.06
CA ASP A 136 -9.67 -28.66 -1.74
C ASP A 136 -8.44 -29.58 -1.93
N ARG A 137 -7.33 -29.01 -2.40
CA ARG A 137 -6.08 -29.74 -2.65
C ARG A 137 -4.95 -29.17 -1.80
N ILE A 138 -3.85 -29.91 -1.77
CA ILE A 138 -2.57 -29.40 -1.26
C ILE A 138 -2.19 -28.17 -2.08
N ARG A 139 -1.97 -27.05 -1.41
CA ARG A 139 -1.55 -25.81 -2.06
C ARG A 139 -0.10 -25.55 -1.70
N GLN A 140 0.76 -25.46 -2.70
CA GLN A 140 2.17 -25.18 -2.51
C GLN A 140 2.68 -24.31 -3.64
N GLY A 141 3.65 -23.47 -3.34
CA GLY A 141 4.29 -22.64 -4.33
C GLY A 141 4.96 -21.44 -3.71
N THR A 142 5.24 -20.45 -4.55
CA THR A 142 5.93 -19.23 -4.16
C THR A 142 5.21 -18.04 -4.74
N ASN A 143 4.88 -17.07 -3.89
CA ASN A 143 4.44 -15.76 -4.33
C ASN A 143 5.67 -14.85 -4.46
N PHE A 144 5.66 -13.95 -5.44
CA PHE A 144 6.72 -12.96 -5.64
C PHE A 144 6.17 -11.57 -5.38
N ILE A 145 6.85 -10.79 -4.55
CA ILE A 145 6.49 -9.40 -4.25
C ILE A 145 7.75 -8.55 -4.48
N ILE A 146 7.62 -7.48 -5.25
CA ILE A 146 8.70 -6.51 -5.45
C ILE A 146 8.24 -5.17 -4.86
N LEU A 147 9.09 -4.62 -4.00
CA LEU A 147 8.90 -3.36 -3.29
C LEU A 147 9.97 -2.36 -3.73
N ASP A 148 9.57 -1.11 -3.92
CA ASP A 148 10.44 0.02 -4.22
C ASP A 148 10.07 1.20 -3.30
N ASN A 149 10.98 1.56 -2.40
CA ASN A 149 10.76 2.69 -1.48
C ASN A 149 11.39 4.00 -1.97
N GLY A 150 11.85 4.05 -3.22
CA GLY A 150 12.57 5.18 -3.83
C GLY A 150 14.09 5.18 -3.58
N GLU A 151 14.56 4.43 -2.57
CA GLU A 151 15.99 4.32 -2.25
C GLU A 151 16.57 2.95 -2.64
N LEU A 152 15.82 1.89 -2.39
CA LEU A 152 16.23 0.51 -2.55
C LEU A 152 15.09 -0.33 -3.15
N ILE A 153 15.48 -1.37 -3.88
CA ILE A 153 14.55 -2.41 -4.32
C ILE A 153 14.63 -3.58 -3.34
N CYS A 154 13.47 -4.12 -2.97
CA CYS A 154 13.35 -5.30 -2.13
C CYS A 154 12.48 -6.36 -2.82
N SER A 155 13.01 -7.57 -2.92
CA SER A 155 12.30 -8.75 -3.40
C SER A 155 11.92 -9.62 -2.22
N VAL A 156 10.64 -9.93 -2.08
CA VAL A 156 10.11 -10.91 -1.12
C VAL A 156 9.57 -12.12 -1.87
N GLN A 157 10.09 -13.29 -1.54
CA GLN A 157 9.54 -14.57 -1.96
C GLN A 157 8.80 -15.20 -0.79
N HIS A 158 7.50 -15.37 -0.94
CA HIS A 158 6.66 -16.03 0.05
C HIS A 158 6.41 -17.47 -0.38
N HIS A 159 7.20 -18.40 0.16
CA HIS A 159 7.04 -19.84 -0.03
C HIS A 159 5.96 -20.35 0.93
N PHE A 160 4.99 -21.09 0.38
CA PHE A 160 3.89 -21.61 1.18
C PHE A 160 3.66 -23.10 0.91
N LEU A 161 3.22 -23.82 1.95
CA LEU A 161 2.76 -25.20 1.89
C LEU A 161 1.56 -25.36 2.81
N TYR A 162 0.36 -25.45 2.23
CA TYR A 162 -0.91 -25.63 2.94
C TYR A 162 -1.43 -27.05 2.68
N ARG A 163 -1.25 -27.90 3.70
CA ARG A 163 -1.83 -29.25 3.80
C ARG A 163 -2.68 -29.30 5.07
N ASP A 164 -2.35 -30.19 5.99
CA ASP A 164 -2.96 -30.25 7.34
C ASP A 164 -2.51 -29.09 8.23
N LYS A 165 -1.29 -28.59 8.01
CA LYS A 165 -0.75 -27.37 8.62
C LYS A 165 -0.44 -26.35 7.54
N ARG A 166 -0.54 -25.07 7.91
CA ARG A 166 -0.07 -23.94 7.10
C ARG A 166 1.38 -23.65 7.46
N ARG A 167 2.26 -23.72 6.47
CA ARG A 167 3.65 -23.28 6.58
C ARG A 167 3.89 -22.14 5.61
N ASP A 168 4.41 -21.05 6.13
CA ASP A 168 4.81 -19.87 5.38
C ASP A 168 6.28 -19.58 5.68
N ARG A 169 7.06 -19.31 4.64
CA ARG A 169 8.45 -18.87 4.72
C ARG A 169 8.63 -17.65 3.82
N PHE A 170 9.23 -16.62 4.37
CA PHE A 170 9.56 -15.40 3.62
C PHE A 170 11.07 -15.32 3.41
N GLU A 171 11.49 -15.17 2.16
CA GLU A 171 12.86 -14.85 1.80
C GLU A 171 12.90 -13.45 1.21
N VAL A 172 13.65 -12.58 1.88
CA VAL A 172 13.76 -11.17 1.53
C VAL A 172 15.17 -10.88 1.06
N THR A 173 15.30 -10.21 -0.09
CA THR A 173 16.59 -9.79 -0.66
C THR A 173 16.51 -8.33 -1.06
N LEU A 174 17.43 -7.52 -0.57
CA LEU A 174 17.59 -6.11 -0.95
C LEU A 174 18.52 -6.00 -2.16
N SER A 175 18.39 -4.92 -2.92
CA SER A 175 19.31 -4.56 -4.02
C SER A 175 20.77 -4.41 -3.57
N THR A 176 21.01 -4.18 -2.27
CA THR A 176 22.35 -4.18 -1.66
C THR A 176 22.98 -5.57 -1.51
N GLY A 177 22.22 -6.63 -1.79
CA GLY A 177 22.62 -8.03 -1.55
C GLY A 177 22.34 -8.52 -0.12
N LYS A 178 21.84 -7.67 0.79
CA LYS A 178 21.40 -8.11 2.13
C LYS A 178 20.23 -9.08 1.99
N ARG A 179 20.31 -10.21 2.69
CA ARG A 179 19.28 -11.27 2.69
C ARG A 179 18.77 -11.54 4.09
N VAL A 180 17.46 -11.75 4.21
CA VAL A 180 16.77 -12.16 5.44
C VAL A 180 15.87 -13.33 5.11
N ILE A 181 15.96 -14.41 5.88
CA ILE A 181 15.07 -15.58 5.74
C ILE A 181 14.29 -15.71 7.03
N ILE A 182 12.97 -15.81 6.93
CA ILE A 182 12.06 -15.96 8.05
C ILE A 182 11.26 -17.23 7.82
N GLU A 183 11.45 -18.16 8.73
CA GLU A 183 10.74 -19.43 8.76
C GLU A 183 10.31 -19.69 10.19
N LYS A 184 9.08 -20.16 10.37
CA LYS A 184 8.63 -20.63 11.68
C LYS A 184 9.26 -22.01 11.92
N LEU A 185 10.13 -22.10 12.92
CA LEU A 185 10.61 -23.39 13.41
C LEU A 185 9.41 -24.14 14.01
N GLU A 186 9.17 -25.36 13.53
CA GLU A 186 8.09 -26.23 14.02
C GLU A 186 8.36 -26.82 15.40
#